data_AF-A0A7C6NF31-F1
#
_entry.id   AF-A0A7C6NF31-F1
#
_cell.length_a   1.000
_cell.length_b   1.000
_cell.length_c   1.000
_cell.angle_alpha   90.00
_cell.angle_beta   90.00
_cell.angle_gamma   90.00
#
_symmetry.space_group_name_H-M   'P 1'
#
loop_
_entity.id
_entity.type
_entity.pdbx_description
1 polymer ?
#
loop_
_entity_poly.entity_id
_entity_poly.type
_entity_poly.pdbx_seq_one_letter_code
_entity_poly.pdbx_strand_id
1 'polypeptide(L)'
;MDINNTLSIMILLRLVSSFIEMGAAFLMYYFKNVTTAIKINAILGLVGPLILILVTFIGLIEISNKLELKNLLLIAAGVVLIIIGTRN
;
A
#
# COMPACT_ATOMS: atom_id res chain seq x y z
N MET A 1 8.45 -24.24 -9.00
CA MET A 1 8.15 -22.97 -9.69
C MET A 1 8.90 -21.91 -8.92
N ASP A 2 10.02 -21.44 -9.47
CA ASP A 2 10.89 -20.50 -8.76
C ASP A 2 10.24 -19.13 -8.71
N ILE A 3 10.04 -18.61 -7.50
CA ILE A 3 9.48 -17.27 -7.28
C ILE A 3 10.61 -16.29 -7.57
N ASN A 4 10.41 -15.35 -8.49
CA ASN A 4 11.42 -14.31 -8.70
C ASN A 4 11.57 -13.44 -7.44
N ASN A 5 12.74 -12.81 -7.28
CA ASN A 5 13.02 -12.01 -6.09
C ASN A 5 12.04 -10.82 -5.96
N THR A 6 11.67 -10.19 -7.07
CA THR A 6 10.71 -9.08 -7.12
C THR A 6 9.34 -9.47 -6.56
N LEU A 7 8.78 -10.60 -6.99
CA LEU A 7 7.50 -11.14 -6.56
C LEU A 7 7.54 -11.53 -5.09
N SER A 8 8.64 -12.12 -4.63
CA SER A 8 8.85 -12.40 -3.21
C SER A 8 8.77 -11.12 -2.36
N ILE A 9 9.39 -10.04 -2.83
CA ILE A 9 9.33 -8.73 -2.16
C ILE A 9 7.89 -8.17 -2.19
N MET A 10 7.20 -8.24 -3.34
CA MET A 10 5.81 -7.77 -3.45
C MET A 10 4.87 -8.52 -2.50
N ILE A 11 5.02 -9.85 -2.40
CA ILE A 11 4.27 -10.69 -1.46
C ILE A 11 4.58 -10.29 -0.03
N LEU A 12 5.87 -10.14 0.30
CA LEU A 12 6.29 -9.75 1.66
C LEU A 12 5.72 -8.40 2.08
N LEU A 13 5.75 -7.39 1.20
CA LEU A 13 5.18 -6.07 1.47
C LEU A 13 3.67 -6.13 1.72
N ARG A 14 2.95 -6.97 0.98
CA ARG A 14 1.51 -7.21 1.22
C ARG A 14 1.27 -7.86 2.57
N LEU A 15 2.04 -8.90 2.91
CA LEU A 15 1.93 -9.56 4.21
C LEU A 15 2.18 -8.57 5.35
N VAL A 16 3.26 -7.79 5.28
CA VAL A 16 3.58 -6.76 6.28
C VAL A 16 2.43 -5.76 6.43
N SER A 17 1.89 -5.24 5.33
CA SER A 17 0.74 -4.32 5.36
C SER A 17 -0.49 -4.96 6.01
N SER A 18 -0.81 -6.21 5.66
CA SER A 18 -1.94 -6.94 6.25
C SER A 18 -1.75 -7.17 7.74
N PHE A 19 -0.53 -7.44 8.21
CA PHE A 19 -0.24 -7.54 9.64
C PHE A 19 -0.44 -6.22 10.37
N ILE A 20 -0.07 -5.08 9.75
CA ILE A 20 -0.32 -3.75 10.33
C ILE A 20 -1.82 -3.50 10.46
N GLU A 21 -2.60 -3.79 9.41
CA GLU A 21 -4.07 -3.65 9.44
C GLU A 21 -4.72 -4.57 10.49
N MET A 22 -4.28 -5.82 10.56
CA MET A 22 -4.74 -6.77 11.55
C MET A 22 -4.42 -6.29 12.97
N GLY A 23 -3.20 -5.80 13.21
CA GLY A 23 -2.78 -5.25 14.50
C GLY A 23 -3.63 -4.04 14.91
N ALA A 24 -3.95 -3.16 13.96
CA ALA A 24 -4.85 -2.04 14.19
C ALA A 24 -6.26 -2.50 14.57
N ALA A 25 -6.80 -3.50 13.87
CA ALA A 25 -8.10 -4.08 14.19
C ALA A 25 -8.12 -4.69 15.61
N PHE A 26 -7.05 -5.39 16.01
CA PHE A 26 -6.92 -5.89 17.39
C PHE A 26 -6.86 -4.77 18.42
N LEU A 27 -6.15 -3.67 18.15
CA LEU A 27 -6.13 -2.51 19.04
C LEU A 27 -7.51 -1.86 19.15
N MET A 28 -8.24 -1.70 18.04
CA MET A 28 -9.61 -1.19 18.04
C MET A 28 -10.54 -2.08 18.87
N TYR A 29 -10.43 -3.41 18.72
CA TYR A 29 -11.18 -4.38 19.51
C TYR A 29 -10.81 -4.33 21.00
N TYR A 30 -9.52 -4.17 21.32
CA TYR A 30 -9.04 -4.09 22.70
C TYR A 30 -9.57 -2.85 23.42
N PHE A 31 -9.49 -1.67 22.78
CA PHE A 31 -9.92 -0.41 23.41
C PHE A 31 -11.43 -0.20 23.47
N LYS A 32 -12.21 -0.90 22.61
CA LYS A 32 -13.69 -0.85 22.59
C LYS A 32 -14.27 0.58 22.57
N ASN A 33 -13.55 1.52 21.97
CA ASN A 33 -13.91 2.93 21.96
C ASN A 33 -13.82 3.48 20.54
N VAL A 34 -14.93 4.04 20.05
CA VAL A 34 -15.05 4.55 18.69
C VAL A 34 -14.10 5.74 18.43
N THR A 35 -13.95 6.66 19.38
CA THR A 35 -13.03 7.80 19.25
C THR A 35 -11.57 7.31 19.14
N THR A 36 -11.17 6.30 19.91
CA THR A 36 -9.84 5.68 19.78
C THR A 36 -9.69 4.98 18.44
N ALA A 37 -10.72 4.26 17.98
CA ALA A 37 -10.70 3.60 16.67
C ALA A 37 -10.54 4.60 15.52
N ILE A 38 -11.21 5.76 15.57
CA ILE A 38 -11.04 6.83 14.59
C ILE A 38 -9.59 7.34 14.56
N LYS A 39 -8.95 7.51 15.72
CA LYS A 39 -7.53 7.91 15.80
C LYS A 39 -6.59 6.86 15.20
N ILE A 40 -6.82 5.58 15.50
CA ILE A 40 -6.06 4.47 14.91
C ILE A 40 -6.24 4.47 13.39
N ASN A 41 -7.48 4.62 12.91
CA ASN A 41 -7.77 4.62 11.48
C ASN A 41 -7.16 5.83 10.76
N ALA A 42 -7.10 6.99 11.42
CA ALA A 42 -6.41 8.17 10.87
C ALA A 42 -4.91 7.93 10.65
N ILE A 43 -4.26 7.21 11.59
CA ILE A 43 -2.85 6.80 11.43
C ILE A 43 -2.72 5.75 10.31
N LEU A 44 -3.64 4.78 10.25
CA LEU A 44 -3.66 3.74 9.22
C LEU A 44 -3.96 4.26 7.82
N GLY A 45 -4.68 5.37 7.71
CA GLY A 45 -5.13 5.94 6.44
C GLY A 45 -3.99 6.21 5.45
N LEU A 46 -2.77 6.40 5.92
CA LEU A 46 -1.57 6.57 5.08
C LEU A 46 -0.84 5.26 4.76
N VAL A 47 -1.00 4.23 5.58
CA VAL A 47 -0.27 2.95 5.42
C VAL A 47 -0.67 2.27 4.10
N GLY A 48 -1.97 2.16 3.83
CA GLY A 48 -2.47 1.56 2.59
C GLY A 48 -1.93 2.24 1.32
N PRO A 49 -2.12 3.57 1.17
CA PRO A 49 -1.51 4.37 0.11
C PRO A 49 -0.01 4.16 -0.08
N LEU A 50 0.78 4.19 1.00
CA LEU A 50 2.23 4.03 0.94
C LEU A 50 2.64 2.64 0.45
N ILE A 51 2.02 1.58 0.99
CA ILE A 51 2.30 0.20 0.57
C ILE A 51 1.90 0.00 -0.90
N LEU A 52 0.76 0.55 -1.32
CA LEU A 52 0.30 0.44 -2.70
C LEU A 52 1.29 1.09 -3.67
N ILE A 53 1.82 2.27 -3.34
CA ILE A 53 2.84 2.95 -4.14
C ILE A 53 4.11 2.09 -4.23
N LEU A 54 4.60 1.57 -3.09
CA LEU A 54 5.81 0.76 -3.04
C LEU A 54 5.70 -0.53 -3.87
N VAL A 55 4.63 -1.30 -3.67
CA VAL A 55 4.40 -2.56 -4.40
C VAL A 55 4.24 -2.29 -5.90
N THR A 56 3.53 -1.23 -6.27
CA THR A 56 3.36 -0.83 -7.68
C THR A 56 4.71 -0.44 -8.29
N PHE A 57 5.52 0.34 -7.59
CA PHE A 57 6.83 0.79 -8.08
C PHE A 57 7.79 -0.39 -8.29
N ILE A 58 7.85 -1.33 -7.34
CA ILE A 58 8.66 -2.55 -7.46
C ILE A 58 8.20 -3.40 -8.65
N GLY A 59 6.89 -3.59 -8.80
CA GLY A 59 6.34 -4.30 -9.95
C GLY A 59 6.65 -3.62 -11.28
N LEU A 60 6.55 -2.28 -11.33
CA LEU A 60 6.85 -1.48 -12.51
C LEU A 60 8.30 -1.60 -12.96
N ILE A 61 9.26 -1.64 -12.04
CA ILE A 61 10.68 -1.79 -12.39
C ILE A 61 10.90 -3.08 -13.18
N GLU A 62 10.29 -4.19 -12.74
CA GLU A 62 10.41 -5.51 -13.38
C GLU A 62 9.78 -5.55 -14.78
N ILE A 63 8.64 -4.88 -14.97
CA ILE A 63 7.91 -4.89 -16.25
C ILE A 63 8.16 -3.66 -17.12
N SER A 64 9.03 -2.73 -16.69
CA SER A 64 9.23 -1.42 -17.31
C SER A 64 9.54 -1.49 -18.81
N ASN A 65 10.37 -2.46 -19.21
CA ASN A 65 10.74 -2.67 -20.62
C ASN A 65 9.60 -3.18 -21.52
N LYS A 66 8.48 -3.61 -20.93
CA LYS A 66 7.31 -4.15 -21.64
C LYS A 66 6.12 -3.18 -21.62
N LEU A 67 6.25 -2.04 -20.95
CA LEU A 67 5.16 -1.08 -20.77
C LEU A 67 5.23 0.03 -21.80
N GLU A 68 4.07 0.31 -22.42
CA GLU A 68 3.89 1.53 -23.22
C GLU A 68 3.92 2.78 -22.32
N LEU A 69 4.46 3.88 -22.86
CA LEU A 69 4.57 5.17 -22.16
C LEU A 69 3.20 5.67 -21.64
N LYS A 70 2.12 5.43 -22.39
CA LYS A 70 0.75 5.80 -21.98
C LYS A 70 0.34 5.14 -20.66
N ASN A 71 0.64 3.85 -20.49
CA ASN A 71 0.29 3.12 -19.29
C ASN A 71 1.10 3.61 -18.09
N LEU A 72 2.38 3.94 -18.31
CA LEU A 72 3.24 4.48 -17.27
C LEU A 72 2.77 5.87 -16.80
N LEU A 73 2.33 6.73 -17.74
CA LEU A 73 1.72 8.04 -17.40
C LEU A 73 0.41 7.88 -16.61
N LEU A 74 -0.43 6.91 -16.96
CA LEU A 74 -1.68 6.65 -16.24
C LEU A 74 -1.42 6.17 -14.81
N ILE A 75 -0.45 5.28 -14.63
CA ILE A 75 -0.07 4.79 -13.29
C ILE A 75 0.55 5.92 -12.46
N ALA A 76 1.44 6.73 -13.06
CA ALA A 76 2.00 7.90 -12.40
C ALA A 76 0.90 8.89 -11.96
N ALA A 77 -0.09 9.14 -12.81
CA ALA A 77 -1.24 9.97 -12.45
C ALA A 77 -2.03 9.40 -11.27
N GLY A 78 -2.27 8.08 -11.24
CA GLY A 78 -2.91 7.41 -10.10
C GLY A 78 -2.13 7.58 -8.80
N VAL A 79 -0.80 7.42 -8.83
CA VAL A 79 0.08 7.65 -7.67
C VAL A 79 -0.01 9.10 -7.18
N VAL A 80 0.00 10.08 -8.09
CA VAL A 80 -0.16 11.51 -7.75
C VAL A 80 -1.53 11.77 -7.11
N LEU A 81 -2.60 11.20 -7.66
CA LEU A 81 -3.95 11.34 -7.09
C LEU A 81 -4.04 10.74 -5.69
N ILE A 82 -3.42 9.58 -5.45
CA ILE A 82 -3.34 8.97 -4.11
C ILE A 82 -2.62 9.93 -3.15
N ILE A 83 -1.47 10.48 -3.54
CA ILE A 83 -0.72 11.43 -2.70
C ILE A 83 -1.56 12.67 -2.41
N ILE A 84 -2.21 13.27 -3.41
CA ILE A 84 -3.06 14.45 -3.23
C ILE A 84 -4.25 14.13 -2.31
N GLY A 85 -4.93 13.00 -2.53
CA GLY A 85 -6.10 12.60 -1.75
C GLY A 85 -5.78 12.17 -0.31
N THR A 86 -4.52 11.88 0.00
CA THR A 86 -4.07 11.47 1.33
C THR A 86 -3.30 12.57 2.07
N ARG A 87 -3.00 13.67 1.38
CA ARG A 87 -2.43 14.88 1.96
C ARG A 87 -3.54 15.68 2.64
N ASN A 88 -3.72 15.43 3.95
CA ASN A 88 -4.50 16.29 4.85
C ASN A 88 -3.99 17.74 4.83
#